data_AF-A0A661X6U3-F1
#
_entry.id   AF-A0A661X6U3-F1
#
_cell.length_a   1.000
_cell.length_b   1.000
_cell.length_c   1.000
_cell.angle_alpha   90.00
_cell.angle_beta   90.00
_cell.angle_gamma   90.00
#
_symmetry.space_group_name_H-M   'P 1'
#
loop_
_entity.id
_entity.type
_entity.pdbx_description
1 polymer ?
#
loop_
_entity_poly.entity_id
_entity_poly.type
_entity_poly.pdbx_seq_one_letter_code
_entity_poly.pdbx_strand_id
1 'polypeptide(L)'
;MSVAKVIVSFISSMLQFGTPIILAGLGGVMCENAGVTNIALEGIMRMGGFFAVLGSYISSTKIDPILGGRDPLAGNPWVGIVFAIAIGILVGLLHAYISVSLRGNQIVSGVAINVFALGGMTFFLERYFNTTGHSPSVASFMN
;
A
#
# COMPACT_ATOMS: atom_id res chain seq x y z
N MET A 1 20.96 -26.98 4.05
CA MET A 1 20.00 -26.15 4.82
C MET A 1 19.19 -27.09 5.70
N SER A 2 19.10 -26.88 7.02
CA SER A 2 18.36 -27.80 7.91
C SER A 2 16.85 -27.70 7.67
N VAL A 3 16.12 -28.81 7.70
CA VAL A 3 14.66 -28.88 7.56
C VAL A 3 13.96 -27.95 8.56
N ALA A 4 14.48 -27.87 9.79
CA ALA A 4 13.96 -26.96 10.81
C ALA A 4 14.02 -25.49 10.38
N LYS A 5 15.08 -25.07 9.67
CA LYS A 5 15.21 -23.68 9.18
C LYS A 5 14.18 -23.38 8.07
N VAL A 6 13.89 -24.34 7.20
CA VAL A 6 12.88 -24.19 6.15
C VAL A 6 11.50 -23.98 6.76
N ILE A 7 11.14 -24.79 7.76
CA ILE A 7 9.85 -24.69 8.44
C ILE A 7 9.71 -23.33 9.13
N VAL A 8 10.74 -22.90 9.87
CA VAL A 8 10.72 -21.61 10.57
C VAL A 8 10.63 -20.44 9.59
N SER A 9 11.39 -20.44 8.49
CA SER A 9 11.32 -19.38 7.49
C SER A 9 9.96 -19.34 6.79
N PHE A 10 9.37 -20.50 6.52
CA PHE A 10 8.05 -20.59 5.90
C PHE A 10 6.97 -19.98 6.79
N ILE A 11 6.94 -20.35 8.07
CA ILE A 11 5.99 -19.80 9.05
C ILE A 11 6.19 -18.29 9.20
N SER A 12 7.43 -17.81 9.25
CA SER A 12 7.72 -16.37 9.32
C SER A 12 7.16 -15.62 8.11
N SER A 13 7.35 -16.14 6.90
CA SER A 13 6.81 -15.54 5.68
C SER A 13 5.28 -15.56 5.66
N MET A 14 4.65 -16.65 6.11
CA MET A 14 3.19 -16.72 6.22
C MET A 14 2.63 -15.62 7.12
N LEU A 15 3.26 -15.37 8.27
CA LEU A 15 2.82 -14.31 9.18
C LEU A 15 3.05 -12.92 8.58
N GLN A 16 4.19 -12.69 7.94
CA GLN A 16 4.52 -11.39 7.33
C GLN A 16 3.54 -11.01 6.21
N PHE A 17 3.20 -11.94 5.31
CA PHE A 17 2.25 -11.67 4.23
C PHE A 17 0.79 -11.80 4.66
N GLY A 18 0.47 -12.69 5.60
CA GLY A 18 -0.89 -12.92 6.06
C GLY A 18 -1.45 -11.76 6.89
N THR A 19 -0.63 -11.13 7.73
CA THR A 19 -1.05 -10.01 8.59
C THR A 19 -1.71 -8.86 7.81
N PRO A 20 -1.10 -8.28 6.75
CA PRO A 20 -1.73 -7.20 6.00
C PRO A 20 -3.00 -7.66 5.26
N ILE A 21 -3.07 -8.91 4.80
CA ILE A 21 -4.25 -9.46 4.13
C ILE A 21 -5.42 -9.59 5.11
N ILE A 22 -5.18 -10.05 6.34
CA ILE A 22 -6.21 -10.15 7.39
C ILE A 22 -6.74 -8.76 7.75
N LEU A 23 -5.84 -7.77 7.90
CA LEU A 23 -6.25 -6.38 8.17
C LEU A 23 -7.07 -5.79 7.02
N ALA A 24 -6.69 -6.05 5.76
CA ALA A 24 -7.48 -5.64 4.60
C ALA A 24 -8.84 -6.34 4.56
N GLY A 25 -8.89 -7.64 4.87
CA GLY A 25 -10.12 -8.43 4.95
C GLY A 25 -11.08 -7.92 6.03
N LEU A 26 -10.57 -7.52 7.20
CA LEU A 26 -11.37 -6.88 8.24
C LEU A 26 -12.03 -5.59 7.75
N GLY A 27 -11.28 -4.76 7.01
CA GLY A 27 -11.84 -3.58 6.34
C GLY A 27 -12.90 -3.94 5.29
N GLY A 28 -12.67 -5.01 4.52
CA GLY A 28 -13.64 -5.54 3.56
C GLY A 28 -14.98 -5.95 4.20
N VAL A 29 -14.93 -6.66 5.33
CA VAL A 29 -16.12 -7.05 6.10
C VAL A 29 -16.88 -5.82 6.59
N MET A 30 -16.19 -4.76 7.02
CA MET A 30 -16.84 -3.49 7.39
C MET A 30 -17.55 -2.84 6.18
N CYS A 31 -16.95 -2.89 4.98
CA CYS A 31 -17.60 -2.39 3.77
C CYS A 31 -18.84 -3.21 3.40
N GLU A 32 -18.76 -4.54 3.47
CA GLU A 32 -19.89 -5.43 3.17
C GLU A 32 -21.05 -5.21 4.15
N ASN A 33 -20.76 -5.00 5.44
CA ASN A 33 -21.76 -4.62 6.44
C ASN A 33 -22.43 -3.27 6.13
N ALA A 34 -21.73 -2.36 5.44
CA ALA A 34 -22.28 -1.08 4.98
C ALA A 34 -22.98 -1.17 3.61
N GLY A 35 -23.09 -2.38 3.02
CA GLY A 35 -23.75 -2.61 1.74
C GLY A 35 -22.88 -2.30 0.51
N VAL A 36 -21.55 -2.19 0.68
CA VAL A 36 -20.60 -1.95 -0.41
C VAL A 36 -19.57 -3.09 -0.45
N THR A 37 -19.66 -3.98 -1.43
CA THR A 37 -18.68 -5.04 -1.66
C THR A 37 -17.41 -4.45 -2.25
N ASN A 38 -16.34 -4.40 -1.46
CA ASN A 38 -15.09 -3.76 -1.84
C ASN A 38 -14.12 -4.73 -2.53
N ILE A 39 -14.36 -5.00 -3.82
CA ILE A 39 -13.46 -5.81 -4.66
C ILE A 39 -12.14 -5.08 -4.99
N ALA A 40 -12.07 -3.76 -4.78
CA ALA A 40 -10.90 -2.93 -5.05
C ALA A 40 -9.72 -3.10 -4.06
N LEU A 41 -9.87 -3.92 -3.01
CA LEU A 41 -8.88 -4.02 -1.92
C LEU A 41 -7.46 -4.35 -2.42
N GLU A 42 -7.32 -5.22 -3.40
CA GLU A 42 -6.00 -5.56 -3.97
C GLU A 42 -5.32 -4.33 -4.59
N GLY A 43 -6.06 -3.56 -5.37
CA GLY A 43 -5.57 -2.33 -5.99
C GLY A 43 -5.25 -1.26 -4.96
N ILE A 44 -6.09 -1.11 -3.93
CA ILE A 44 -5.85 -0.18 -2.81
C ILE A 44 -4.57 -0.54 -2.07
N MET A 45 -4.33 -1.83 -1.80
CA MET A 45 -3.08 -2.30 -1.16
C MET A 45 -1.85 -1.99 -2.02
N ARG A 46 -1.91 -2.26 -3.33
CA ARG A 46 -0.81 -1.97 -4.26
C ARG A 46 -0.48 -0.47 -4.33
N MET A 47 -1.52 0.36 -4.44
CA MET A 47 -1.37 1.83 -4.43
C MET A 47 -0.82 2.31 -3.09
N GLY A 48 -1.35 1.82 -1.97
CA GLY A 48 -0.87 2.14 -0.63
C GLY A 48 0.62 1.83 -0.45
N GLY A 49 1.07 0.65 -0.90
CA GLY A 49 2.48 0.27 -0.87
C GLY A 49 3.38 1.21 -1.69
N PHE A 50 2.97 1.54 -2.91
CA PHE A 50 3.72 2.48 -3.76
C PHE A 50 3.82 3.88 -3.11
N PHE A 51 2.70 4.45 -2.68
CA PHE A 51 2.67 5.78 -2.08
C PHE A 51 3.36 5.82 -0.71
N ALA A 52 3.40 4.71 0.03
CA ALA A 52 4.20 4.60 1.24
C ALA A 52 5.69 4.80 0.98
N VAL A 53 6.21 4.09 -0.02
CA VAL A 53 7.63 4.19 -0.38
C VAL A 53 7.93 5.55 -1.00
N LEU A 54 7.05 6.05 -1.86
CA LEU A 54 7.18 7.39 -2.45
C LEU A 54 7.20 8.48 -1.36
N GLY A 55 6.30 8.43 -0.38
CA GLY A 55 6.25 9.40 0.72
C GLY A 55 7.51 9.35 1.58
N SER A 56 7.98 8.14 1.90
CA SER A 56 9.23 7.95 2.65
C SER A 56 10.46 8.46 1.88
N TYR A 57 10.49 8.24 0.56
CA TYR A 57 11.56 8.69 -0.33
C TYR A 57 11.56 10.21 -0.55
N ILE A 58 10.40 10.85 -0.61
CA ILE A 58 10.31 12.31 -0.71
C ILE A 58 10.77 12.97 0.60
N SER A 59 10.42 12.39 1.74
CA SER A 59 10.84 12.90 3.05
C SER A 59 12.36 12.91 3.23
N SER A 60 13.09 11.88 2.75
CA SER A 60 14.56 11.86 2.83
C SER A 60 15.23 13.00 2.07
N THR A 61 14.56 13.57 1.07
CA THR A 61 15.15 14.59 0.19
C THR A 61 14.87 16.02 0.66
N LYS A 62 13.74 16.29 1.33
CA LYS A 62 13.28 17.69 1.55
C LYS A 62 12.54 17.99 2.85
N ILE A 63 12.26 17.02 3.74
CA ILE A 63 11.31 17.25 4.84
C ILE A 63 11.80 16.57 6.12
N ASP A 64 12.51 17.32 6.99
CA ASP A 64 12.22 17.40 8.44
C ASP A 64 13.24 18.25 9.24
N PRO A 65 12.79 19.35 9.88
CA PRO A 65 13.23 19.77 11.22
C PRO A 65 12.20 19.45 12.31
N ILE A 66 10.98 19.02 11.97
CA ILE A 66 9.82 18.97 12.90
C ILE A 66 9.62 17.57 13.52
N LEU A 67 10.03 16.48 12.87
CA LEU A 67 9.87 15.10 13.39
C LEU A 67 11.18 14.37 13.75
N GLY A 68 12.30 15.08 13.89
CA GLY A 68 13.52 14.52 14.47
C GLY A 68 14.24 13.49 13.59
N GLY A 69 14.29 13.72 12.27
CA GLY A 69 15.21 13.00 11.38
C GLY A 69 16.66 13.36 11.73
N ARG A 70 17.43 12.40 12.23
CA ARG A 70 18.85 12.59 12.59
C ARG A 70 19.82 12.43 11.41
N ASP A 71 19.37 11.89 10.27
CA ASP A 71 20.23 11.55 9.14
C ASP A 71 19.71 12.16 7.81
N PRO A 72 20.50 12.96 7.08
CA PRO A 72 20.12 13.57 5.79
C PRO A 72 19.85 12.58 4.65
N LEU A 73 20.09 11.28 4.87
CA LEU A 73 19.90 10.20 3.90
C LEU A 73 18.77 9.23 4.28
N ALA A 74 18.19 9.34 5.49
CA ALA A 74 17.16 8.42 5.97
C ALA A 74 15.76 9.01 5.71
N GLY A 75 14.92 8.28 4.99
CA GLY A 75 13.52 8.67 4.77
C GLY A 75 12.68 8.43 6.01
N ASN A 76 11.71 9.30 6.28
CA ASN A 76 10.81 9.12 7.41
C ASN A 76 9.68 8.13 7.05
N PRO A 77 9.66 6.89 7.57
CA PRO A 77 8.61 5.91 7.26
C PRO A 77 7.23 6.34 7.76
N TRP A 78 7.15 7.23 8.76
CA TRP A 78 5.87 7.77 9.22
C TRP A 78 5.20 8.63 8.14
N VAL A 79 5.99 9.38 7.36
CA VAL A 79 5.47 10.14 6.21
C VAL A 79 4.94 9.18 5.15
N GLY A 80 5.63 8.06 4.92
CA GLY A 80 5.11 6.99 4.07
C GLY A 80 3.75 6.46 4.51
N ILE A 81 3.59 6.17 5.80
CA ILE A 81 2.30 5.70 6.36
C ILE A 81 1.19 6.72 6.09
N VAL A 82 1.44 8.01 6.29
CA VAL A 82 0.46 9.07 6.02
C VAL A 82 0.04 9.09 4.54
N PHE A 83 1.00 8.97 3.62
CA PHE A 83 0.72 8.92 2.18
C PHE A 83 -0.09 7.67 1.80
N ALA A 84 0.22 6.52 2.39
CA ALA A 84 -0.51 5.27 2.18
C ALA A 84 -1.97 5.37 2.65
N ILE A 85 -2.19 5.95 3.84
CA ILE A 85 -3.54 6.20 4.37
C ILE A 85 -4.29 7.17 3.46
N ALA A 86 -3.65 8.28 3.06
CA ALA A 86 -4.26 9.28 2.21
C ALA A 86 -4.73 8.69 0.86
N ILE A 87 -3.88 7.91 0.17
CA ILE A 87 -4.29 7.29 -1.09
C ILE A 87 -5.38 6.24 -0.88
N GLY A 88 -5.33 5.47 0.21
CA GLY A 88 -6.35 4.48 0.54
C GLY A 88 -7.72 5.12 0.75
N ILE A 89 -7.77 6.25 1.47
CA ILE A 89 -8.99 7.04 1.66
C ILE A 89 -9.47 7.59 0.32
N LEU A 90 -8.60 8.19 -0.49
CA LEU A 90 -8.99 8.78 -1.77
C LEU A 90 -9.59 7.76 -2.74
N VAL A 91 -8.95 6.60 -2.89
CA VAL A 91 -9.42 5.52 -3.77
C VAL A 91 -10.70 4.88 -3.20
N GLY A 92 -10.77 4.67 -1.88
CA GLY A 92 -11.97 4.18 -1.21
C GLY A 92 -13.16 5.12 -1.41
N LEU A 93 -12.96 6.43 -1.29
CA LEU A 93 -13.98 7.45 -1.56
C LEU A 93 -14.40 7.46 -3.03
N LEU A 94 -13.46 7.30 -3.97
CA LEU A 94 -13.79 7.17 -5.38
C LEU A 94 -14.68 5.95 -5.64
N HIS A 95 -14.33 4.79 -5.08
CA HIS A 95 -15.12 3.56 -5.21
C HIS A 95 -16.50 3.71 -4.58
N ALA A 96 -16.58 4.30 -3.39
CA ALA A 96 -17.84 4.58 -2.70
C ALA A 96 -18.70 5.58 -3.49
N TYR A 97 -18.12 6.63 -4.07
CA TYR A 97 -18.84 7.60 -4.88
C TYR A 97 -19.48 6.94 -6.11
N ILE A 98 -18.73 6.11 -6.84
CA ILE A 98 -19.25 5.37 -7.99
C ILE A 98 -20.35 4.40 -7.56
N SER A 99 -20.13 3.67 -6.47
CA SER A 99 -21.03 2.60 -6.02
C SER A 99 -22.31 3.12 -5.38
N VAL A 100 -22.21 4.17 -4.55
CA VAL A 100 -23.31 4.70 -3.74
C VAL A 100 -23.99 5.88 -4.43
N SER A 101 -23.23 6.88 -4.86
CA SER A 101 -23.80 8.11 -5.43
C SER A 101 -24.27 7.91 -6.87
N LEU A 102 -23.47 7.21 -7.67
CA LEU A 102 -23.80 6.94 -9.08
C LEU A 102 -24.56 5.62 -9.28
N ARG A 103 -24.73 4.81 -8.23
CA ARG A 103 -25.34 3.47 -8.30
C ARG A 103 -24.69 2.56 -9.34
N GLY A 104 -23.38 2.73 -9.54
CA GLY A 104 -22.59 1.93 -10.46
C GLY A 104 -22.39 0.51 -9.94
N ASN A 105 -22.07 -0.41 -10.85
CA ASN A 105 -21.75 -1.79 -10.47
C ASN A 105 -20.43 -1.82 -9.68
N GLN A 106 -20.51 -2.23 -8.42
CA GLN A 106 -19.40 -2.29 -7.47
C GLN A 106 -18.30 -3.25 -7.94
N ILE A 107 -18.66 -4.36 -8.58
CA ILE A 107 -17.69 -5.31 -9.14
C ILE A 107 -16.90 -4.65 -10.27
N VAL A 108 -17.58 -3.94 -11.18
CA VAL A 108 -16.93 -3.28 -12.32
C VAL A 108 -15.99 -2.17 -11.84
N SER A 109 -16.43 -1.32 -10.90
CA SER A 109 -15.58 -0.29 -10.31
C SER A 109 -14.38 -0.91 -9.59
N GLY A 110 -14.59 -1.98 -8.83
CA GLY A 110 -13.52 -2.67 -8.10
C GLY A 110 -12.47 -3.28 -9.02
N VAL A 111 -12.91 -4.00 -10.06
CA VAL A 111 -12.01 -4.58 -11.07
C VAL A 111 -11.25 -3.49 -11.81
N ALA A 112 -11.90 -2.38 -12.17
CA ALA A 112 -11.23 -1.26 -12.83
C ALA A 112 -10.10 -0.67 -11.96
N ILE A 113 -10.34 -0.51 -10.65
CA ILE A 113 -9.32 -0.05 -9.69
C ILE A 113 -8.16 -1.04 -9.60
N ASN A 114 -8.43 -2.35 -9.53
CA ASN A 114 -7.40 -3.38 -9.47
C ASN A 114 -6.54 -3.41 -10.75
N VAL A 115 -7.17 -3.35 -11.92
CA VAL A 115 -6.48 -3.32 -13.22
C VAL A 115 -5.63 -2.05 -13.36
N PHE A 116 -6.18 -0.90 -12.95
CA PHE A 116 -5.42 0.35 -12.92
C PHE A 116 -4.21 0.24 -12.00
N ALA A 117 -4.37 -0.30 -10.79
CA ALA A 117 -3.26 -0.45 -9.86
C ALA A 117 -2.18 -1.42 -10.38
N LEU A 118 -2.59 -2.52 -11.04
CA LEU A 118 -1.67 -3.49 -11.62
C LEU A 118 -0.72 -2.85 -12.65
N GLY A 119 -1.27 -2.11 -13.62
CA GLY A 119 -0.47 -1.45 -14.66
C GLY A 119 0.15 -0.13 -14.19
N GLY A 120 -0.66 0.72 -13.55
CA GLY A 120 -0.29 2.05 -13.12
C GLY A 120 0.83 2.06 -12.09
N MET A 121 0.78 1.19 -11.07
CA MET A 121 1.85 1.17 -10.06
C MET A 121 3.16 0.65 -10.65
N THR A 122 3.11 -0.30 -11.59
CA THR A 122 4.28 -0.77 -12.33
C THR A 122 4.91 0.37 -13.16
N PHE A 123 4.09 1.14 -13.87
CA PHE A 123 4.54 2.31 -14.61
C PHE A 123 5.15 3.38 -13.70
N PHE A 124 4.51 3.68 -12.57
CA PHE A 124 5.05 4.69 -11.65
C PHE A 124 6.33 4.23 -10.96
N LEU A 125 6.47 2.93 -10.64
CA LEU A 125 7.74 2.38 -10.16
C LEU A 125 8.85 2.59 -11.18
N GLU A 126 8.59 2.33 -12.46
CA GLU A 126 9.59 2.56 -13.51
C GLU A 126 9.93 4.05 -13.62
N ARG A 127 8.92 4.92 -13.58
CA ARG A 127 9.08 6.37 -13.74
C ARG A 127 9.85 7.05 -12.60
N TYR A 128 9.67 6.59 -11.36
CA TYR A 128 10.28 7.21 -10.18
C TYR A 128 11.52 6.47 -9.67
N PHE A 129 11.59 5.16 -9.89
CA PHE A 129 12.62 4.30 -9.29
C PHE A 129 13.38 3.45 -10.33
N ASN A 130 13.07 3.56 -11.63
CA ASN A 130 13.71 2.79 -12.71
C ASN A 130 13.69 1.27 -12.49
N THR A 131 12.61 0.77 -11.90
CA THR A 131 12.37 -0.64 -11.56
C THR A 131 10.92 -1.00 -11.85
N THR A 132 10.65 -2.23 -12.27
CA THR A 132 9.30 -2.70 -12.65
C THR A 132 8.74 -3.74 -11.69
N GLY A 133 9.46 -4.10 -10.62
CA GLY A 133 9.05 -5.17 -9.70
C GLY A 133 8.97 -4.73 -8.24
N HIS A 134 10.07 -4.20 -7.71
CA HIS A 134 10.17 -3.78 -6.32
C HIS A 134 10.81 -2.40 -6.22
N SER A 135 10.27 -1.58 -5.32
CA SER A 135 10.88 -0.31 -4.98
C SER A 135 12.24 -0.52 -4.30
N PRO A 136 13.17 0.44 -4.41
CA PRO A 136 14.40 0.42 -3.64
C PRO A 136 14.10 0.43 -2.14
N SER A 137 15.04 -0.12 -1.36
CA SER A 137 14.98 -0.02 0.09
C SER A 137 15.22 1.44 0.50
N VAL A 138 14.29 1.99 1.28
CA VAL A 138 14.49 3.27 1.97
C VAL A 138 15.13 2.97 3.31
N ALA A 139 16.24 3.63 3.64
CA ALA A 139 16.92 3.45 4.92
C ALA A 139 15.93 3.69 6.07
N SER A 140 15.68 2.65 6.85
CA SER A 140 14.84 2.72 8.05
C SER A 140 15.60 3.43 9.16
N PHE A 141 14.87 3.94 10.16
CA PHE A 141 15.48 4.49 11.38
C PHE A 141 16.53 3.51 11.91
N MET A 142 17.78 3.97 11.94
CA MET A 142 18.96 3.29 12.47
C MET A 142 19.39 2.05 11.65
N ASN A 143 20.25 2.29 10.66
CA ASN A 143 21.38 1.42 10.29
C ASN A 143 22.47 2.27 9.64
#